data_AF-A0A524JP67-F1
#
_entry.id   AF-A0A524JP67-F1
#
_cell.length_a   1.000
_cell.length_b   1.000
_cell.length_c   1.000
_cell.angle_alpha   90.00
_cell.angle_beta   90.00
_cell.angle_gamma   90.00
#
_symmetry.space_group_name_H-M   'P 1'
#
loop_
_entity.id
_entity.type
_entity.pdbx_description
1 polymer ?
#
loop_
_entity_poly.entity_id
_entity_poly.type
_entity_poly.pdbx_seq_one_letter_code
_entity_poly.pdbx_strand_id
1 'polypeptide(L)' 'MREDWKYWIALSMVNGVGIVLIRNLLTKFSNVKNIFEASKKELAQIEGIGAKNAEAIKSFNDWERVDQELEKIENGG' A
#
# COMPACT_ATOMS: atom_id res chain seq x y z
N MET A 1 -4.08 13.73 5.31
CA MET A 1 -3.13 14.24 4.28
C MET A 1 -1.73 13.64 4.45
N ARG A 2 -0.99 13.86 5.55
CA ARG A 2 0.33 13.22 5.75
C ARG A 2 0.27 11.69 5.86
N GLU A 3 -0.69 11.19 6.64
CA GLU A 3 -0.86 9.75 6.83
C GLU A 3 -1.18 9.04 5.52
N ASP A 4 -2.06 9.61 4.69
CA ASP A 4 -2.42 9.04 3.40
C ASP A 4 -1.19 8.86 2.51
N TRP A 5 -0.30 9.86 2.44
CA TRP A 5 0.89 9.80 1.60
C TRP A 5 1.89 8.74 2.05
N LYS A 6 2.04 8.54 3.36
CA LYS A 6 2.85 7.45 3.94
C LYS A 6 2.38 6.09 3.44
N TYR A 7 1.07 5.82 3.49
CA TYR A 7 0.50 4.57 3.00
C TYR A 7 0.60 4.42 1.48
N TRP A 8 0.51 5.52 0.74
CA TRP A 8 0.71 5.51 -0.72
C TRP A 8 2.14 5.13 -1.10
N ILE A 9 3.15 5.72 -0.46
CA ILE A 9 4.56 5.37 -0.68
C ILE A 9 4.78 3.90 -0.30
N ALA A 10 4.32 3.49 0.89
CA ALA A 10 4.42 2.10 1.35
C ALA A 10 3.86 1.13 0.30
N LEU A 11 2.67 1.42 -0.23
CA LEU A 11 2.00 0.57 -1.22
C LEU A 11 2.76 0.52 -2.55
N SER A 12 3.31 1.66 -2.99
CA SER A 12 4.16 1.73 -4.19
C SER A 12 5.50 0.99 -4.03
N MET A 13 5.96 0.79 -2.80
CA MET A 13 7.18 0.04 -2.49
C MET A 13 6.95 -1.46 -2.34
N VAL A 14 5.69 -1.90 -2.21
CA VAL A 14 5.38 -3.34 -2.15
C VAL A 14 5.66 -3.99 -3.51
N ASN A 15 6.66 -4.86 -3.55
CA ASN A 15 7.00 -5.62 -4.74
C ASN A 15 5.82 -6.47 -5.22
N GLY A 16 5.47 -6.31 -6.51
CA GLY A 16 4.34 -7.01 -7.13
C GLY A 16 3.00 -6.26 -7.05
N VAL A 17 2.93 -5.15 -6.31
CA VAL A 17 1.74 -4.28 -6.26
C VAL A 17 1.89 -3.11 -7.23
N GLY A 18 1.46 -3.33 -8.47
CA GLY A 18 1.42 -2.28 -9.48
C GLY A 18 0.20 -1.37 -9.38
N ILE A 19 0.23 -0.26 -10.13
CA ILE A 19 -0.84 0.75 -10.18
C ILE A 19 -2.24 0.16 -10.47
N VAL A 20 -2.33 -0.93 -11.24
CA VAL A 20 -3.58 -1.63 -11.55
C VAL A 20 -4.17 -2.26 -10.28
N LEU A 21 -3.34 -2.94 -9.49
CA LEU A 21 -3.78 -3.56 -8.24
C LEU A 21 -4.15 -2.50 -7.20
N ILE A 22 -3.39 -1.41 -7.14
CA ILE A 22 -3.71 -0.25 -6.29
C ILE A 22 -5.08 0.32 -6.65
N ARG A 23 -5.39 0.45 -7.94
CA ARG A 23 -6.70 0.94 -8.40
C ARG A 23 -7.84 -0.02 -8.01
N ASN A 24 -7.62 -1.32 -8.15
CA ASN A 24 -8.60 -2.33 -7.73
C ASN A 24 -8.81 -2.32 -6.21
N LEU A 25 -7.73 -2.15 -5.45
CA LEU A 25 -7.77 -1.95 -4.00
C LEU A 25 -8.57 -0.72 -3.64
N LEU A 26 -8.31 0.43 -4.25
CA LEU A 26 -9.04 1.67 -3.99
C LEU A 26 -10.51 1.61 -4.40
N THR A 27 -10.85 0.75 -5.37
CA THR A 27 -12.24 0.51 -5.74
C THR A 27 -13.00 -0.23 -4.64
N LYS A 28 -12.33 -1.08 -3.86
CA LYS A 28 -12.91 -1.82 -2.72
C LYS A 28 -12.72 -1.12 -1.38
N PHE A 29 -11.60 -0.45 -1.19
CA PHE A 29 -11.19 0.25 0.02
C PHE A 29 -11.18 1.75 -0.25
N SER A 30 -11.97 2.51 0.52
CA SER A 30 -12.04 3.97 0.35
C SER A 30 -10.75 4.71 0.70
N ASN A 31 -9.81 4.08 1.41
CA ASN A 31 -8.53 4.67 1.79
C ASN A 31 -7.39 3.63 1.70
N VAL A 32 -6.20 4.07 1.30
CA VAL A 32 -4.97 3.26 1.32
C VAL A 32 -4.63 2.72 2.70
N LYS A 33 -4.95 3.43 3.78
CA LYS A 33 -4.76 2.94 5.15
C LYS A 33 -5.54 1.64 5.39
N ASN A 34 -6.79 1.57 4.93
CA ASN A 34 -7.64 0.38 5.08
C ASN A 34 -7.06 -0.83 4.36
N ILE A 35 -6.25 -0.65 3.31
CA ILE A 35 -5.59 -1.76 2.61
C ILE A 35 -4.60 -2.49 3.54
N PHE A 36 -3.84 -1.74 4.33
CA PHE A 36 -2.87 -2.30 5.27
C PHE A 36 -3.56 -2.92 6.50
N GLU A 37 -4.67 -2.32 6.93
CA GLU A 37 -5.50 -2.85 8.03
C GLU A 37 -6.30 -4.08 7.61
N ALA A 38 -6.68 -4.20 6.33
CA ALA A 38 -7.46 -5.31 5.81
C ALA A 38 -6.79 -6.67 6.05
N SER A 39 -7.64 -7.71 6.12
CA SER A 39 -7.15 -9.08 6.30
C SER A 39 -6.58 -9.65 5.00
N LYS A 40 -5.62 -10.59 5.11
CA LYS A 40 -5.08 -11.33 3.93
C LYS A 40 -6.20 -11.89 3.03
N LYS A 41 -7.29 -12.38 3.64
CA LYS A 41 -8.47 -12.90 2.93
C LYS A 41 -9.18 -11.82 2.11
N GLU A 42 -9.39 -10.63 2.66
CA GLU A 42 -10.07 -9.53 1.95
C GLU A 42 -9.22 -9.04 0.78
N LEU A 43 -7.91 -8.91 1.01
CA LEU A 43 -6.96 -8.59 -0.07
C LEU A 43 -6.99 -9.67 -1.16
N ALA A 44 -7.00 -10.94 -0.80
CA ALA A 44 -7.05 -12.06 -1.74
C ALA A 44 -8.39 -12.20 -2.49
N GLN A 45 -9.45 -11.53 -2.05
CA GLN A 45 -10.73 -11.47 -2.76
C GLN A 45 -10.76 -10.40 -3.86
N ILE A 46 -9.73 -9.57 -3.95
CA ILE A 46 -9.65 -8.51 -4.95
C ILE A 46 -9.13 -9.08 -6.26
N GLU A 47 -9.80 -8.71 -7.34
CA GLU A 47 -9.43 -9.15 -8.68
C GLU A 47 -7.99 -8.72 -9.02
N GLY A 48 -7.14 -9.69 -9.34
CA GLY A 48 -5.70 -9.49 -9.59
C GLY A 48 -4.81 -9.55 -8.34
N ILE A 49 -5.37 -9.51 -7.13
CA ILE A 49 -4.61 -9.71 -5.88
C ILE A 49 -4.76 -11.17 -5.46
N GLY A 50 -3.80 -11.98 -5.89
CA GLY A 50 -3.65 -13.33 -5.37
C GLY A 50 -3.07 -13.34 -3.94
N ALA A 51 -3.01 -14.54 -3.35
CA ALA A 51 -2.42 -14.76 -2.03
C ALA A 51 -0.99 -14.19 -1.90
N LYS A 52 -0.19 -14.23 -2.98
CA LYS A 52 1.18 -13.68 -3.02
C LYS A 52 1.21 -12.17 -2.79
N ASN A 53 0.35 -11.42 -3.48
CA ASN A 53 0.30 -9.95 -3.35
C ASN A 53 -0.29 -9.56 -1.98
N ALA A 54 -1.33 -10.26 -1.54
CA ALA A 54 -1.89 -10.06 -0.20
C ALA A 54 -0.85 -10.31 0.90
N GLU A 55 -0.01 -11.32 0.75
CA GLU A 55 1.09 -11.60 1.67
C GLU A 55 2.19 -10.55 1.60
N ALA A 56 2.58 -10.10 0.41
CA ALA A 56 3.57 -9.04 0.24
C ALA A 56 3.14 -7.74 0.93
N ILE A 57 1.86 -7.35 0.79
CA ILE A 57 1.29 -6.18 1.46
C ILE A 57 1.33 -6.35 2.98
N LYS A 58 0.93 -7.52 3.50
CA LYS A 58 0.90 -7.76 4.96
C LYS A 58 2.27 -8.00 5.58
N SER A 59 3.24 -8.46 4.79
CA SER A 59 4.62 -8.67 5.24
C SER A 59 5.49 -7.43 5.03
N PHE A 60 4.92 -6.34 4.51
CA PHE A 60 5.60 -5.08 4.35
C PHE A 60 6.02 -4.51 5.71
N ASN A 61 7.32 -4.31 5.89
CA ASN A 61 7.88 -3.75 7.14
C ASN A 61 8.87 -2.62 6.90
N ASP A 62 9.05 -2.17 5.66
CA ASP A 62 9.98 -1.10 5.28
C ASP A 62 9.42 0.31 5.57
N TRP A 63 8.74 0.48 6.70
CA TRP A 63 8.15 1.76 7.11
C TRP A 63 9.19 2.84 7.36
N GLU A 64 10.40 2.47 7.75
CA GLU A 64 11.52 3.41 7.91
C GLU A 64 11.87 4.08 6.58
N ARG A 65 11.95 3.30 5.51
CA ARG A 65 12.24 3.84 4.17
C ARG A 65 11.09 4.69 3.64
N VAL A 66 9.85 4.32 3.96
CA VAL A 66 8.68 5.14 3.64
C VAL A 66 8.77 6.51 4.32
N ASP A 67 9.17 6.54 5.59
CA ASP A 67 9.35 7.78 6.35
C ASP A 67 10.42 8.67 5.71
N GLN A 68 11.57 8.09 5.37
CA GLN A 68 12.64 8.80 4.66
C GLN A 68 12.19 9.38 3.31
N GLU A 69 11.42 8.63 2.53
CA GLU A 69 10.89 9.12 1.25
C GLU A 69 9.84 10.21 1.46
N LEU A 70 9.00 10.11 2.49
CA LEU A 70 8.04 11.15 2.86
C LEU A 70 8.76 12.45 3.28
N GLU A 71 9.79 12.35 4.11
CA GLU A 71 10.62 13.49 4.51
C GLU A 71 11.31 14.17 3.34
N LYS A 72 11.78 13.40 2.33
CA LYS A 72 12.36 13.95 1.10
C LYS A 72 11.34 14.73 0.29
N ILE A 73 10.11 14.23 0.19
CA ILE A 73 9.03 14.89 -0.54
C ILE A 73 8.58 16.16 0.19
N GLU A 74 8.55 16.17 1.52
CA GLU A 74 8.20 17.36 2.31
C GLU A 74 9.31 18.42 2.34
N ASN A 75 10.59 18.03 2.43
CA ASN A 75 11.72 18.98 2.48
C ASN A 75 12.23 19.43 1.10
N GLY A 76 11.86 18.74 0.03
CA GLY A 76 12.26 19.05 -1.34
C GLY A 76 11.33 20.01 -2.11
N GLY A 77 10.38 20.64 -1.41
CA GLY A 77 9.41 21.61 -1.96
C GLY A 77 9.85 23.06 -1.83
#